data_AF-A0A8T4XC81-F1
#
_entry.id   AF-A0A8T4XC81-F1
#
_cell.length_a   1.000
_cell.length_b   1.000
_cell.length_c   1.000
_cell.angle_alpha   90.00
_cell.angle_beta   90.00
_cell.angle_gamma   90.00
#
_symmetry.space_group_name_H-M   'P 1'
#
loop_
_entity.id
_entity.type
_entity.pdbx_description
1 polymer ?
#
loop_
_entity_poly.entity_id
_entity_poly.type
_entity_poly.pdbx_seq_one_letter_code
_entity_poly.pdbx_strand_id
1 'polypeptide(L)'
;MSEKISHVKSFALRMNLIIAVLAIISLLTTIGTNYRAQALLAVIVAAIILTVIVTVIRVKGASDPLLCGKAIVQGTWFWTSFSLSYLIMTGSPYFGMPMINVAINFLIGIIIIILGIYTLLRTKKETGVMLSI
;
A
#
# COMPACT_ATOMS: atom_id res chain seq x y z
N MET A 1 2.42 -10.63 26.11
CA MET A 1 1.81 -10.57 24.76
C MET A 1 2.14 -11.89 24.07
N SER A 2 1.16 -12.62 23.52
CA SER A 2 1.44 -13.90 22.84
C SER A 2 2.48 -13.70 21.74
N GLU A 3 3.49 -14.56 21.68
CA GLU A 3 4.58 -14.52 20.69
C GLU A 3 4.06 -14.38 19.26
N LYS A 4 2.96 -15.10 18.97
CA LYS A 4 2.22 -15.07 17.70
C LYS A 4 1.70 -13.68 17.33
N ILE A 5 1.17 -12.91 18.30
CA ILE A 5 0.67 -11.55 18.05
C ILE A 5 1.84 -10.61 17.73
N SER A 6 2.96 -10.73 18.43
CA SER A 6 4.14 -9.90 18.18
C SER A 6 4.69 -10.09 16.76
N HIS A 7 4.69 -11.34 16.29
CA HIS A 7 5.15 -11.70 14.96
C HIS A 7 4.25 -11.10 13.87
N VAL A 8 2.91 -11.25 13.99
CA VAL A 8 1.93 -10.67 13.06
C VAL A 8 2.06 -9.14 13.01
N LYS A 9 2.23 -8.49 14.17
CA LYS A 9 2.43 -7.03 14.24
C LYS A 9 3.71 -6.61 13.53
N SER A 10 4.83 -7.28 13.78
CA SER A 10 6.11 -6.97 13.13
C SER A 10 6.02 -7.13 11.61
N PHE A 11 5.39 -8.21 11.14
CA PHE A 11 5.13 -8.43 9.73
C PHE A 11 4.33 -7.28 9.10
N ALA A 12 3.20 -6.90 9.72
CA ALA A 12 2.37 -5.81 9.25
C ALA A 12 3.11 -4.47 9.18
N LEU A 13 3.93 -4.15 10.18
CA LEU A 13 4.74 -2.92 10.19
C LEU A 13 5.75 -2.91 9.05
N ARG A 14 6.46 -4.02 8.82
CA ARG A 14 7.43 -4.13 7.71
C ARG A 14 6.76 -3.96 6.36
N MET A 15 5.62 -4.63 6.16
CA MET A 15 4.87 -4.50 4.90
C MET A 15 4.41 -3.06 4.66
N ASN A 16 3.77 -2.44 5.65
CA ASN A 16 3.31 -1.06 5.55
C ASN A 16 4.46 -0.07 5.31
N LEU A 17 5.64 -0.30 5.89
CA LEU A 17 6.84 0.50 5.63
C LEU A 17 7.31 0.36 4.18
N ILE A 18 7.37 -0.86 3.64
CA ILE A 18 7.75 -1.10 2.24
C ILE A 18 6.78 -0.36 1.30
N ILE A 19 5.46 -0.46 1.55
CA ILE A 19 4.45 0.24 0.75
C ILE A 19 4.62 1.76 0.82
N ALA A 20 4.89 2.31 2.00
CA ALA A 20 5.15 3.75 2.16
C ALA A 20 6.38 4.20 1.36
N VAL A 21 7.48 3.43 1.41
CA VAL A 21 8.69 3.72 0.64
C VAL A 21 8.43 3.68 -0.86
N LEU A 22 7.73 2.65 -1.35
CA LEU A 22 7.37 2.54 -2.77
C LEU A 22 6.48 3.70 -3.23
N ALA A 23 5.52 4.13 -2.41
CA ALA A 23 4.66 5.27 -2.70
C ALA A 23 5.47 6.59 -2.76
N ILE A 24 6.44 6.78 -1.88
CA ILE A 24 7.33 7.96 -1.91
C ILE A 24 8.19 7.94 -3.17
N ILE A 25 8.79 6.78 -3.53
CA ILE A 25 9.57 6.65 -4.76
C ILE A 25 8.70 6.98 -5.98
N SER A 26 7.47 6.48 -6.01
CA SER A 26 6.49 6.82 -7.06
C SER A 26 6.27 8.34 -7.16
N LEU A 27 6.09 9.04 -6.03
CA LEU A 27 5.96 10.51 -6.05
C LEU A 27 7.19 11.22 -6.62
N LEU A 28 8.39 10.77 -6.25
CA LEU A 28 9.65 11.36 -6.73
C LEU A 28 9.81 11.29 -8.25
N THR A 29 9.21 10.28 -8.90
CA THR A 29 9.20 10.21 -10.38
C THR A 29 8.43 11.35 -11.04
N THR A 30 7.64 12.13 -10.28
CA THR A 30 6.88 13.25 -10.84
C THR A 30 7.65 14.58 -10.83
N ILE A 31 8.82 14.63 -10.18
CA ILE A 31 9.63 15.85 -10.13
C ILE A 31 10.02 16.25 -11.56
N GLY A 32 9.75 17.50 -11.93
CA GLY A 32 10.02 18.02 -13.27
C GLY A 32 9.01 17.58 -14.34
N THR A 33 7.94 16.85 -13.97
CA THR A 33 6.83 16.51 -14.88
C THR A 33 5.70 17.55 -14.81
N ASN A 34 4.62 17.35 -15.55
CA ASN A 34 3.47 18.25 -15.56
C ASN A 34 2.78 18.34 -14.17
N TYR A 35 2.32 19.54 -13.78
CA TYR A 35 1.61 19.77 -12.52
C TYR A 35 0.42 18.84 -12.30
N ARG A 36 -0.28 18.45 -13.37
CA ARG A 36 -1.41 17.51 -13.28
C ARG A 36 -0.97 16.13 -12.77
N ALA A 37 0.17 15.64 -13.28
CA ALA A 37 0.74 14.37 -12.86
C ALA A 37 1.24 14.46 -11.41
N GLN A 38 1.95 15.54 -11.07
CA GLN A 38 2.43 15.80 -9.71
C GLN A 38 1.28 15.84 -8.70
N ALA A 39 0.24 16.64 -8.97
CA ALA A 39 -0.89 16.82 -8.08
C ALA A 39 -1.64 15.49 -7.84
N LEU A 40 -1.92 14.73 -8.91
CA LEU A 40 -2.68 13.50 -8.78
C LEU A 40 -1.88 12.38 -8.11
N LEU A 41 -0.60 12.20 -8.45
CA LEU A 41 0.27 11.26 -7.70
C LEU A 41 0.43 11.69 -6.25
N ALA A 42 0.56 12.99 -5.96
CA ALA A 42 0.63 13.47 -4.58
C ALA A 42 -0.63 13.10 -3.78
N VAL A 43 -1.82 13.25 -4.36
CA VAL A 43 -3.08 12.84 -3.72
C VAL A 43 -3.13 11.33 -3.48
N ILE A 44 -2.76 10.52 -4.48
CA ILE A 44 -2.73 9.06 -4.34
C ILE A 44 -1.75 8.63 -3.25
N VAL A 45 -0.54 9.18 -3.28
CA VAL A 45 0.51 8.88 -2.30
C VAL A 45 0.08 9.32 -0.90
N ALA A 46 -0.53 10.50 -0.75
CA ALA A 46 -1.07 10.96 0.52
C ALA A 46 -2.15 9.99 1.06
N ALA A 47 -3.05 9.50 0.20
CA ALA A 47 -4.07 8.53 0.60
C ALA A 47 -3.47 7.17 1.03
N ILE A 48 -2.44 6.69 0.32
CA ILE A 48 -1.69 5.49 0.71
C ILE A 48 -0.99 5.69 2.05
N ILE A 49 -0.28 6.81 2.25
CA ILE A 49 0.42 7.11 3.50
C ILE A 49 -0.57 7.22 4.67
N LEU A 50 -1.72 7.87 4.47
CA LEU A 50 -2.77 7.93 5.48
C LEU A 50 -3.28 6.53 5.84
N THR A 51 -3.52 5.69 4.83
CA THR A 51 -3.93 4.29 5.02
C THR A 51 -2.90 3.51 5.82
N VAL A 52 -1.62 3.64 5.49
CA VAL A 52 -0.49 3.03 6.20
C VAL A 52 -0.49 3.48 7.66
N ILE A 53 -0.60 4.78 7.93
CA ILE A 53 -0.60 5.33 9.30
C ILE A 53 -1.77 4.77 10.11
N VAL A 54 -3.00 4.83 9.55
CA VAL A 54 -4.20 4.30 10.22
C VAL A 54 -4.05 2.81 10.50
N THR A 55 -3.52 2.04 9.54
CA THR A 55 -3.28 0.61 9.70
C THR A 55 -2.29 0.32 10.81
N VAL A 56 -1.16 1.04 10.84
CA VAL A 56 -0.14 0.92 11.88
C VAL A 56 -0.70 1.22 13.27
N ILE A 57 -1.48 2.30 13.41
CA ILE A 57 -2.13 2.66 14.68
C ILE A 57 -3.05 1.53 15.16
N ARG A 58 -3.92 1.03 14.27
CA ARG A 58 -4.86 -0.05 14.59
C ARG A 58 -4.17 -1.37 14.92
N VAL A 59 -3.11 -1.72 14.18
CA VAL A 59 -2.30 -2.92 14.44
C VAL A 59 -1.57 -2.81 15.77
N LYS A 60 -0.99 -1.65 16.10
CA LYS A 60 -0.33 -1.44 17.40
C LYS A 60 -1.33 -1.57 18.55
N GLY A 61 -2.51 -0.97 18.42
CA GLY A 61 -3.58 -0.99 19.42
C GLY A 61 -4.34 -2.32 19.55
N ALA A 62 -4.21 -3.25 18.60
CA ALA A 62 -4.89 -4.54 18.67
C ALA A 62 -4.40 -5.39 19.85
N SER A 63 -5.34 -5.87 20.66
CA SER A 63 -5.07 -6.72 21.83
C SER A 63 -5.04 -8.22 21.50
N ASP A 64 -5.66 -8.62 20.40
CA ASP A 64 -5.83 -10.01 19.97
C ASP A 64 -5.46 -10.22 18.48
N PRO A 65 -5.24 -11.48 18.04
CA PRO A 65 -4.89 -11.78 16.66
C PRO A 65 -5.98 -11.41 15.65
N LEU A 66 -7.25 -11.44 16.06
CA LEU A 66 -8.39 -11.26 15.15
C LEU A 66 -8.60 -9.78 14.82
N LEU A 67 -8.53 -8.87 15.79
CA LEU A 67 -8.54 -7.43 15.51
C LEU A 67 -7.29 -7.01 14.72
N CYS A 68 -6.14 -7.60 15.03
CA CYS A 68 -4.90 -7.34 14.28
C CYS A 68 -5.06 -7.75 12.81
N GLY A 69 -5.56 -8.96 12.55
CA GLY A 69 -5.83 -9.45 11.20
C GLY A 69 -6.82 -8.58 10.43
N LYS A 70 -7.92 -8.15 11.06
CA LYS A 70 -8.90 -7.24 10.44
C LYS A 70 -8.29 -5.91 10.04
N ALA A 71 -7.47 -5.31 10.92
CA ALA A 71 -6.78 -4.06 10.61
C ALA A 71 -5.84 -4.21 9.41
N ILE A 72 -5.09 -5.31 9.34
CA ILE A 72 -4.16 -5.59 8.23
C ILE A 72 -4.93 -5.81 6.93
N VAL A 73 -5.99 -6.61 6.93
CA VAL A 73 -6.81 -6.88 5.74
C VAL A 73 -7.41 -5.59 5.20
N GLN A 74 -8.04 -4.79 6.07
CA GLN A 74 -8.62 -3.50 5.67
C GLN A 74 -7.57 -2.54 5.11
N GLY A 75 -6.46 -2.35 5.82
CA GLY A 75 -5.35 -1.51 5.34
C GLY A 75 -4.83 -1.97 3.99
N THR A 76 -4.61 -3.27 3.84
CA THR A 76 -4.09 -3.89 2.62
C THR A 76 -5.00 -3.66 1.42
N TRP A 77 -6.31 -3.84 1.60
CA TRP A 77 -7.29 -3.55 0.56
C TRP A 77 -7.23 -2.10 0.10
N PHE A 78 -7.17 -1.14 1.03
CA PHE A 78 -7.14 0.28 0.67
C PHE A 78 -5.91 0.64 -0.16
N TRP A 79 -4.69 0.35 0.31
CA TRP A 79 -3.50 0.74 -0.45
C TRP A 79 -3.32 -0.08 -1.73
N THR A 80 -3.81 -1.33 -1.78
CA THR A 80 -3.80 -2.12 -3.03
C THR A 80 -4.73 -1.49 -4.06
N SER A 81 -5.92 -1.04 -3.66
CA SER A 81 -6.85 -0.35 -4.55
C SER A 81 -6.27 0.96 -5.10
N PHE A 82 -5.63 1.77 -4.25
CA PHE A 82 -4.95 2.99 -4.72
C PHE A 82 -3.78 2.69 -5.66
N SER A 83 -3.10 1.55 -5.49
CA SER A 83 -2.00 1.16 -6.38
C SER A 83 -2.43 0.84 -7.82
N LEU A 84 -3.70 0.49 -8.05
CA LEU A 84 -4.25 0.31 -9.39
C LEU A 84 -4.16 1.60 -10.22
N SER A 85 -4.23 2.76 -9.57
CA SER A 85 -4.02 4.04 -10.22
C SER A 85 -2.64 4.12 -10.86
N TYR A 86 -1.60 3.51 -10.29
CA TYR A 86 -0.27 3.49 -10.91
C TYR A 86 -0.21 2.71 -12.22
N LEU A 87 -1.10 1.73 -12.42
CA LEU A 87 -1.18 0.95 -13.66
C LEU A 87 -1.92 1.66 -14.78
N ILE A 88 -2.99 2.37 -14.43
CA ILE A 88 -3.94 2.93 -15.41
C ILE A 88 -3.59 4.38 -15.74
N MET A 89 -3.31 5.18 -14.71
CA MET A 89 -3.23 6.63 -14.82
C MET A 89 -1.92 7.09 -15.45
N THR A 90 -0.81 6.48 -15.07
CA THR A 90 0.52 6.92 -15.49
C THR A 90 0.70 6.81 -17.01
N GLY A 91 0.05 5.83 -17.65
CA GLY A 91 0.07 5.66 -19.10
C GLY A 91 -0.85 6.60 -19.89
N SER A 92 -1.70 7.40 -19.23
CA SER A 92 -2.62 8.29 -19.94
C SER A 92 -1.89 9.52 -20.51
N PRO A 93 -2.05 9.82 -21.82
CA PRO A 93 -1.47 11.01 -22.45
C PRO A 93 -1.86 12.32 -21.76
N TYR A 94 -3.01 12.35 -21.08
CA TYR A 94 -3.51 13.51 -20.36
C TYR A 94 -2.53 14.04 -19.29
N PHE A 95 -1.77 13.15 -18.65
CA PHE A 95 -0.82 13.53 -17.59
C PHE A 95 0.56 13.91 -18.14
N GLY A 96 0.86 13.58 -19.40
CA GLY A 96 2.11 13.96 -20.05
C GLY A 96 3.37 13.48 -19.31
N MET A 97 3.32 12.31 -18.67
CA MET A 97 4.48 11.75 -17.98
C MET A 97 5.48 11.16 -19.00
N PRO A 98 6.79 11.36 -18.81
CA PRO A 98 7.82 10.68 -19.62
C PRO A 98 7.66 9.17 -19.53
N MET A 99 7.86 8.46 -20.65
CA MET A 99 7.66 7.01 -20.75
C MET A 99 8.46 6.23 -19.69
N ILE A 100 9.67 6.69 -19.34
CA ILE A 100 10.49 6.07 -18.28
C ILE A 100 9.81 6.17 -16.90
N ASN A 101 9.18 7.31 -16.58
CA ASN A 101 8.46 7.49 -15.32
C ASN A 101 7.18 6.65 -15.30
N VAL A 102 6.50 6.53 -16.44
CA VAL A 102 5.34 5.62 -16.59
C VAL A 102 5.73 4.18 -16.29
N ALA A 103 6.81 3.69 -16.91
CA ALA A 103 7.28 2.33 -16.69
C ALA A 103 7.65 2.06 -15.22
N ILE A 104 8.33 3.00 -14.55
CA ILE A 104 8.68 2.88 -13.12
C ILE A 104 7.41 2.78 -12.27
N ASN A 105 6.45 3.68 -12.47
CA ASN A 105 5.20 3.65 -11.69
C ASN A 105 4.37 2.40 -11.96
N PHE A 106 4.34 1.94 -13.21
CA PHE A 106 3.68 0.69 -13.57
C PHE A 106 4.29 -0.51 -12.82
N LEU A 107 5.62 -0.61 -12.78
CA LEU A 107 6.32 -1.66 -12.01
C LEU A 107 6.04 -1.55 -10.52
N ILE A 108 6.02 -0.33 -9.96
CA ILE A 108 5.66 -0.11 -8.56
C ILE A 108 4.23 -0.60 -8.29
N GLY A 109 3.26 -0.29 -9.17
CA GLY A 109 1.88 -0.77 -9.06
C GLY A 109 1.81 -2.30 -9.03
N ILE A 110 2.53 -2.99 -9.93
CA ILE A 110 2.59 -4.46 -9.94
C ILE A 110 3.18 -5.00 -8.63
N ILE A 111 4.30 -4.44 -8.18
CA ILE A 111 4.96 -4.87 -6.94
C ILE A 111 3.99 -4.72 -5.76
N ILE A 112 3.31 -3.58 -5.65
CA ILE A 112 2.34 -3.32 -4.58
C ILE A 112 1.21 -4.37 -4.64
N ILE A 113 0.66 -4.69 -5.80
CA ILE A 113 -0.39 -5.72 -5.93
C ILE A 113 0.09 -7.09 -5.48
N ILE A 114 1.30 -7.51 -5.90
CA ILE A 114 1.89 -8.79 -5.48
C ILE A 114 2.06 -8.83 -3.96
N LEU A 115 2.59 -7.74 -3.38
CA LEU A 115 2.75 -7.61 -1.93
C LEU A 115 1.39 -7.58 -1.21
N GLY A 116 0.36 -7.00 -1.81
CA GLY A 116 -1.01 -6.99 -1.30
C GLY A 116 -1.60 -8.38 -1.22
N ILE A 117 -1.56 -9.13 -2.32
CA ILE A 117 -2.00 -10.52 -2.37
C ILE A 117 -1.24 -11.36 -1.35
N TYR A 118 0.09 -11.23 -1.31
CA TYR A 118 0.93 -11.94 -0.34
C TYR A 118 0.55 -11.61 1.11
N THR A 119 0.36 -10.33 1.42
CA THR A 119 -0.02 -9.86 2.77
C THR A 119 -1.38 -10.42 3.16
N LEU A 120 -2.38 -10.35 2.28
CA LEU A 120 -3.71 -10.92 2.52
C LEU A 120 -3.63 -12.42 2.81
N LEU A 121 -3.02 -13.20 1.91
CA LEU A 121 -2.92 -14.66 2.06
C LEU A 121 -2.20 -15.06 3.36
N ARG A 122 -1.12 -14.35 3.70
CA ARG A 122 -0.36 -14.60 4.93
C ARG A 122 -1.17 -14.22 6.17
N THR A 123 -1.87 -13.09 6.16
CA THR A 123 -2.72 -12.68 7.28
C THR A 123 -3.87 -13.66 7.52
N LYS A 124 -4.52 -14.18 6.46
CA LYS A 124 -5.52 -15.25 6.59
C LYS A 124 -4.93 -16.48 7.26
N LYS A 125 -3.73 -16.91 6.84
CA LYS A 125 -3.05 -18.09 7.41
C LYS A 125 -2.70 -17.88 8.89
N GLU A 126 -2.23 -16.70 9.28
CA GLU A 126 -1.75 -16.44 10.64
C GLU A 126 -2.88 -16.12 11.64
N THR A 127 -3.93 -15.43 11.19
CA THR A 127 -5.00 -14.90 12.06
C THR A 127 -6.37 -15.55 11.86
N GLY A 128 -6.58 -16.31 10.78
CA GLY A 128 -7.86 -16.93 10.44
C GLY A 128 -8.94 -15.96 9.96
N VAL A 129 -8.61 -14.67 9.84
CA VAL A 129 -9.55 -13.63 9.38
C VAL A 129 -9.86 -13.81 7.90
N MET A 130 -11.14 -13.70 7.54
CA MET A 130 -11.59 -13.75 6.15
C MET A 130 -11.03 -12.57 5.35
N LEU A 131 -10.76 -12.82 4.07
CA LEU A 131 -10.18 -11.82 3.17
C LEU A 131 -11.24 -10.85 2.62
N SER A 132 -12.51 -11.23 2.68
CA SER A 132 -13.66 -10.37 2.42
C SER A 132 -13.95 -9.55 3.67
N ILE A 133 -14.07 -8.24 3.49
CA ILE A 133 -14.57 -7.31 4.52
C ILE A 133 -16.09 -7.26 4.41
#